data_AF-A0A9D6DQR9-F1
#
_entry.id   AF-A0A9D6DQR9-F1
#
_cell.length_a   1.000
_cell.length_b   1.000
_cell.length_c   1.000
_cell.angle_alpha   90.00
_cell.angle_beta   90.00
_cell.angle_gamma   90.00
#
_symmetry.space_group_name_H-M   'P 1'
#
loop_
_entity.id
_entity.type
_entity.pdbx_description
1 polymer ?
#
loop_
_entity_poly.entity_id
_entity_poly.type
_entity_poly.pdbx_seq_one_letter_code
_entity_poly.pdbx_strand_id
1 'polypeptide(L)' 'IHLLLTPRKHYRDITEADGQIWSKIREVALQIAKEKNLRGFRLVHNAGDAAAVAHMHVHFLGEVSKDREV' A
#
# COMPACT_ATOMS: atom_id res chain seq x y z
N ILE A 1 -1.89 8.07 -9.81
CA ILE A 1 -1.93 8.54 -8.38
C ILE A 1 -0.89 7.77 -7.55
N HIS A 2 -0.17 8.40 -6.62
CA HIS A 2 0.73 7.71 -5.68
C HIS A 2 0.48 8.18 -4.23
N LEU A 3 0.03 7.27 -3.37
CA LEU A 3 -0.19 7.50 -1.94
C LEU A 3 0.60 6.50 -1.08
N LEU A 4 0.80 6.84 0.20
CA LEU A 4 1.32 5.92 1.21
C LEU A 4 0.21 5.56 2.19
N LEU A 5 -0.08 4.27 2.32
CA LEU A 5 -0.98 3.75 3.35
C LEU A 5 -0.13 3.29 4.54
N THR A 6 -0.25 4.00 5.65
CA THR A 6 0.61 3.83 6.83
C THR A 6 -0.24 3.58 8.07
N PRO A 7 0.00 2.50 8.84
CA PRO A 7 -0.66 2.29 10.11
C PRO A 7 -0.20 3.34 11.12
N ARG A 8 -1.13 3.82 11.96
CA ARG A 8 -0.79 4.75 13.06
C ARG A 8 0.13 4.12 14.10
N LYS A 9 -0.10 2.84 14.42
CA LYS A 9 0.81 2.06 15.26
C LYS A 9 2.09 1.80 14.47
N HIS A 10 3.23 1.97 15.14
CA HIS A 10 4.52 1.67 14.55
C HIS A 10 4.71 0.16 14.42
N TYR A 11 5.08 -0.25 13.21
CA TYR A 11 5.61 -1.56 12.85
C TYR A 11 6.79 -1.27 11.92
N ARG A 12 7.92 -1.96 12.06
CA ARG A 12 9.06 -1.71 11.17
C ARG A 12 8.67 -1.93 9.71
N ASP A 13 8.09 -3.10 9.43
CA ASP A 13 7.57 -3.53 8.14
C ASP A 13 6.59 -4.72 8.35
N ILE A 14 6.19 -5.39 7.27
CA ILE A 14 5.25 -6.53 7.32
C ILE A 14 5.77 -7.73 8.13
N THR A 15 7.08 -7.84 8.40
CA THR A 15 7.64 -8.95 9.18
C THR A 15 7.26 -8.91 10.66
N GLU A 16 6.87 -7.74 11.17
CA GLU A 16 6.44 -7.54 12.55
C GLU A 16 4.94 -7.27 12.67
N ALA A 17 4.27 -7.03 11.54
CA ALA A 17 2.87 -6.67 11.52
C ALA A 17 1.96 -7.89 11.61
N ASP A 18 0.86 -7.77 12.37
CA ASP A 18 -0.18 -8.78 12.38
C ASP A 18 -0.96 -8.82 11.05
N GLY A 19 -1.57 -9.97 10.73
CA GLY A 19 -2.36 -10.12 9.51
C GLY A 19 -3.59 -9.19 9.44
N GLN A 20 -4.07 -8.67 10.59
CA GLN A 20 -5.21 -7.76 10.61
C GLN A 20 -4.86 -6.40 9.99
N ILE A 21 -3.60 -5.94 10.12
CA ILE A 21 -3.20 -4.68 9.48
C ILE A 21 -3.30 -4.77 7.97
N TRP A 22 -2.96 -5.92 7.37
CA TRP A 22 -3.06 -6.10 5.92
C TRP A 22 -4.51 -6.07 5.45
N SER A 23 -5.44 -6.63 6.24
CA SER A 23 -6.88 -6.50 5.98
C SER A 23 -7.33 -5.03 5.95
N LYS A 24 -6.91 -4.24 6.93
CA LYS A 24 -7.23 -2.80 7.00
C LYS A 24 -6.63 -2.02 5.83
N ILE A 25 -5.39 -2.33 5.42
CA ILE A 25 -4.78 -1.72 4.23
C ILE A 25 -5.57 -2.06 2.97
N ARG A 26 -6.01 -3.31 2.81
CA ARG A 26 -6.89 -3.72 1.70
C ARG A 26 -8.19 -2.92 1.70
N GLU A 27 -8.85 -2.79 2.85
CA GLU A 27 -10.11 -2.02 2.99
C GLU A 27 -9.92 -0.56 2.55
N VAL A 28 -8.87 0.11 3.03
CA VAL A 28 -8.55 1.49 2.66
C VAL A 28 -8.21 1.62 1.17
N ALA A 29 -7.42 0.68 0.62
CA ALA A 29 -7.08 0.68 -0.80
C ALA A 29 -8.33 0.56 -1.69
N LEU A 30 -9.27 -0.33 -1.34
CA LEU A 30 -10.53 -0.50 -2.07
C LEU A 30 -11.41 0.75 -1.97
N GLN A 31 -11.46 1.39 -0.80
CA GLN A 31 -12.17 2.65 -0.61
C GLN A 31 -11.60 3.73 -1.53
N ILE A 32 -10.28 3.94 -1.53
CA ILE A 32 -9.61 4.94 -2.38
C ILE A 32 -9.86 4.65 -3.86
N ALA A 33 -9.74 3.39 -4.28
CA ALA A 33 -9.97 3.00 -5.67
C ALA A 33 -11.40 3.33 -6.12
N LYS A 34 -12.39 3.06 -5.26
CA LYS A 34 -13.80 3.40 -5.51
C LYS A 34 -14.03 4.91 -5.57
N GLU A 35 -13.55 5.65 -4.58
CA GLU A 35 -13.70 7.11 -4.50
C GLU A 35 -13.05 7.85 -5.67
N LYS A 36 -11.94 7.31 -6.19
CA LYS A 36 -11.20 7.89 -7.31
C LYS A 36 -11.58 7.28 -8.66
N ASN A 37 -12.59 6.39 -8.71
CA ASN A 37 -13.03 5.69 -9.92
C ASN A 37 -11.88 5.04 -10.71
N LEU A 38 -10.95 4.39 -10.00
CA LEU A 38 -9.75 3.81 -10.59
C LEU A 38 -10.07 2.46 -11.24
N ARG A 39 -9.60 2.27 -12.47
CA ARG A 39 -9.72 0.99 -13.20
C ARG A 39 -8.68 -0.05 -12.81
N GLY A 40 -7.61 0.38 -12.13
CA GLY A 40 -6.51 -0.49 -11.70
C GLY A 40 -5.59 0.24 -10.73
N PHE A 41 -4.95 -0.53 -9.85
CA PHE A 41 -3.93 -0.04 -8.94
C PHE A 41 -2.96 -1.16 -8.55
N ARG A 42 -1.76 -0.77 -8.10
CA ARG A 42 -0.72 -1.64 -7.58
C ARG A 42 -0.46 -1.29 -6.12
N LEU A 43 -0.42 -2.30 -5.26
CA LEU A 43 0.07 -2.17 -3.88
C LEU A 43 1.48 -2.73 -3.81
N VAL A 44 2.42 -1.96 -3.26
CA VAL A 44 3.81 -2.40 -3.05
C VAL A 44 4.24 -2.10 -1.62
N HIS A 45 4.89 -3.06 -0.99
CA HIS A 45 5.48 -2.89 0.33
C HIS A 45 6.91 -3.41 0.30
N ASN A 46 7.84 -2.65 0.88
CA ASN A 46 9.22 -3.04 1.05
C ASN A 46 9.44 -3.48 2.50
N ALA A 47 10.23 -4.54 2.71
CA ALA A 47 10.56 -5.06 4.04
C ALA A 47 12.06 -5.32 4.18
N GLY A 48 12.57 -5.28 5.42
CA GLY A 48 13.99 -5.39 5.72
C GLY A 48 14.80 -4.29 5.05
N ASP A 49 15.98 -4.64 4.54
CA ASP A 49 16.93 -3.69 3.93
C ASP A 49 16.40 -3.04 2.65
N ALA A 50 15.30 -3.55 2.07
CA ALA A 50 14.63 -2.90 0.93
C ALA A 50 13.84 -1.64 1.34
N ALA A 51 13.56 -1.45 2.63
CA ALA A 51 12.81 -0.32 3.15
C ALA A 51 13.75 0.83 3.57
N ALA A 52 13.62 1.98 2.90
CA ALA A 52 14.39 3.18 3.27
C ALA A 52 13.88 3.85 4.56
N VAL A 53 12.62 3.63 4.93
CA VAL A 53 11.99 4.15 6.14
C VAL A 53 11.52 2.97 6.98
N ALA A 54 12.02 2.88 8.22
CA ALA A 54 11.70 1.82 9.17
C ALA A 54 10.32 2.01 9.83
N HIS A 55 9.30 2.36 9.06
CA HIS A 55 7.90 2.36 9.48
C HIS A 55 7.07 1.83 8.32
N MET A 56 6.32 0.76 8.55
CA MET A 56 5.51 0.09 7.55
C MET A 56 4.67 1.08 6.74
N HIS A 57 4.89 1.13 5.44
CA HIS A 57 4.04 1.89 4.52
C HIS A 57 3.84 1.08 3.24
N VAL A 58 2.65 1.19 2.67
CA VAL A 58 2.29 0.53 1.42
C VAL A 58 2.11 1.60 0.37
N HIS A 59 2.90 1.52 -0.70
CA HIS A 59 2.74 2.34 -1.88
C HIS A 59 1.45 1.92 -2.57
N PHE A 60 0.48 2.83 -2.61
CA PHE A 60 -0.71 2.73 -3.44
C PHE A 60 -0.46 3.49 -4.73
N LEU A 61 -0.39 2.76 -5.85
CA LEU A 61 -0.14 3.33 -7.17
C LEU A 61 -1.38 3.10 -8.04
N GLY A 62 -2.18 4.14 -8.22
CA GLY A 62 -3.40 4.12 -9.04
C GLY A 62 -3.13 4.37 -10.52
N GLU A 63 -4.04 3.87 -11.36
CA GLU A 63 -4.00 3.95 -12.84
C GLU A 63 -2.84 3.17 -13.49
N VAL A 64 -2.36 2.14 -12.79
CA VAL A 64 -1.34 1.25 -13.34
C VAL A 64 -2.02 0.25 -14.28
N SER A 65 -1.63 0.27 -15.56
CA SER A 65 -2.00 -0.77 -16.54
C SER A 65 -1.04 -1.97 -16.46
N LYS A 66 -1.46 -3.11 -17.02
CA LYS A 66 -0.64 -4.32 -17.08
C LYS A 66 0.70 -4.10 -17.80
N ASP A 67 0.72 -3.22 -18.80
CA ASP A 67 1.88 -2.91 -19.62
C ASP A 67 2.70 -1.73 -19.04
N ARG A 68 2.26 -1.18 -17.90
CA ARG A 68 2.79 0.03 -17.26
C ARG A 68 2.81 1.28 -18.14
N GLU A 69 2.11 1.24 -19.27
CA GLU A 69 1.77 2.43 -20.05
C GLU A 69 0.67 3.18 -19.30
N VAL A 70 0.94 4.46 -19.01
CA VAL A 70 0.01 5.36 -18.32
C VAL A 70 -0.32 6.49 -19.27
#